data_AF-A0A8D0EES9-F1
#
_entry.id   AF-A0A8D0EES9-F1
#
_cell.length_a   1.000
_cell.length_b   1.000
_cell.length_c   1.000
_cell.angle_alpha   90.00
_cell.angle_beta   90.00
_cell.angle_gamma   90.00
#
_symmetry.space_group_name_H-M   'P 1'
#
loop_
_entity.id
_entity.type
_entity.pdbx_description
1 polymer ?
#
loop_
_entity_poly.entity_id
_entity_poly.type
_entity_poly.pdbx_seq_one_letter_code
_entity_poly.pdbx_strand_id
1 'polypeptide(L)'
;MCRQSFTGHVSYINAVCFFPNGHAFATGSDDATCRLFDLRADQELVMYSHDNIICGITSVAFSKSGRLLLAVLPDLYLFCE
;
A
#
# COMPACT_ATOMS: atom_id res chain seq x y z
N MET A 1 -16.05 17.21 -3.71
CA MET A 1 -16.80 16.20 -2.94
C MET A 1 -15.92 14.96 -2.84
N CYS A 2 -15.70 14.42 -1.65
CA CYS A 2 -15.03 13.12 -1.48
C CYS A 2 -16.01 12.00 -1.88
N ARG A 3 -15.57 11.04 -2.70
CA ARG A 3 -16.42 9.95 -3.20
C ARG A 3 -16.39 8.72 -2.29
N GLN A 4 -15.21 8.37 -1.76
CA GLN A 4 -14.94 7.18 -0.95
C GLN A 4 -13.85 7.48 0.08
N SER A 5 -13.88 6.79 1.21
CA SER A 5 -12.89 6.94 2.29
C SER A 5 -12.46 5.57 2.77
N PHE A 6 -11.15 5.32 2.73
CA PHE A 6 -10.55 4.06 3.14
C PHE A 6 -9.80 4.26 4.46
N THR A 7 -10.16 3.48 5.47
CA THR A 7 -9.58 3.54 6.82
C THR A 7 -8.86 2.25 7.14
N GLY A 8 -7.84 2.32 7.99
CA GLY A 8 -7.14 1.12 8.47
C GLY A 8 -5.74 1.41 8.95
N HIS A 9 -5.05 2.34 8.29
CA HIS A 9 -3.76 2.82 8.76
C HIS A 9 -3.90 3.51 10.13
N VAL A 10 -2.95 3.22 11.02
CA VAL A 10 -2.90 3.75 12.39
C VAL A 10 -1.83 4.82 12.57
N SER A 11 -1.12 5.16 11.48
CA SER A 11 -0.15 6.24 11.40
C SER A 11 -0.24 6.97 10.05
N TYR A 12 0.67 7.92 9.81
CA TYR A 12 0.68 8.73 8.59
C TYR A 12 0.88 7.87 7.34
N ILE A 13 0.06 8.16 6.33
CA ILE A 13 0.20 7.59 4.99
C ILE A 13 1.23 8.43 4.23
N ASN A 14 2.33 7.81 3.84
CA ASN A 14 3.43 8.48 3.17
C ASN A 14 3.38 8.31 1.65
N ALA A 15 2.79 7.21 1.18
CA ALA A 15 2.82 6.83 -0.22
C ALA A 15 1.49 6.25 -0.69
N VAL A 16 1.18 6.47 -1.97
CA VAL A 16 0.02 5.92 -2.66
C VAL A 16 0.35 5.61 -4.11
N CYS A 17 -0.14 4.49 -4.64
CA CYS A 17 0.04 4.11 -6.04
C CYS A 17 -1.19 3.37 -6.56
N PHE A 18 -1.65 3.70 -7.77
CA PHE A 18 -2.70 2.93 -8.43
C PHE A 18 -2.15 1.60 -8.93
N PHE A 19 -2.97 0.55 -8.78
CA PHE A 19 -2.76 -0.70 -9.49
C PHE A 19 -2.86 -0.45 -11.00
N PRO A 20 -2.10 -1.15 -11.87
CA PRO A 20 -2.05 -0.85 -13.30
C PRO A 20 -3.41 -0.86 -14.03
N ASN A 21 -4.38 -1.64 -13.55
CA ASN A 21 -5.74 -1.68 -14.10
C ASN A 21 -6.63 -0.49 -13.67
N GLY A 22 -6.19 0.35 -12.74
CA GLY A 22 -6.91 1.53 -12.25
C GLY A 22 -8.11 1.25 -11.33
N HIS A 23 -8.40 -0.01 -11.00
CA HIS A 23 -9.53 -0.39 -10.14
C HIS A 23 -9.15 -0.59 -8.68
N ALA A 24 -7.85 -0.60 -8.38
CA ALA A 24 -7.32 -0.74 -7.04
C ALA A 24 -6.17 0.24 -6.83
N PHE A 25 -5.80 0.48 -5.57
CA PHE A 25 -4.63 1.27 -5.20
C PHE A 25 -4.00 0.72 -3.93
N ALA A 26 -2.69 0.90 -3.82
CA ALA A 26 -1.93 0.57 -2.62
C ALA A 26 -1.50 1.84 -1.89
N THR A 27 -1.36 1.74 -0.57
CA THR A 27 -0.81 2.77 0.29
C THR A 27 0.31 2.21 1.15
N GLY A 28 1.27 3.05 1.52
CA GLY A 28 2.32 2.75 2.49
C GLY A 28 2.30 3.77 3.63
N SER A 29 2.54 3.30 4.85
CA SER A 29 2.36 4.08 6.08
C SER A 29 3.53 3.93 7.07
N ASP A 30 3.64 4.91 7.96
CA ASP A 30 4.50 4.90 9.15
C ASP A 30 4.11 3.82 10.17
N ASP A 31 2.95 3.19 10.03
CA ASP A 31 2.55 2.03 10.83
C ASP A 31 3.21 0.72 10.38
N ALA A 32 4.23 0.82 9.51
CA ALA A 32 4.99 -0.31 9.01
C ALA A 32 4.15 -1.29 8.14
N THR A 33 3.02 -0.83 7.60
CA THR A 33 2.16 -1.64 6.71
C THR A 33 2.01 -1.02 5.32
N CYS A 34 1.83 -1.89 4.33
CA CYS A 34 1.22 -1.52 3.05
C CYS A 34 -0.18 -2.10 2.98
N ARG A 35 -1.15 -1.36 2.44
CA ARG A 35 -2.53 -1.84 2.26
C ARG A 35 -2.94 -1.70 0.81
N LEU A 36 -3.71 -2.66 0.32
CA LEU A 36 -4.29 -2.67 -1.02
C LEU A 36 -5.80 -2.55 -0.91
N PHE A 37 -6.40 -1.65 -1.67
CA PHE A 37 -7.85 -1.38 -1.66
C PHE A 37 -8.43 -1.52 -3.06
N ASP A 38 -9.66 -2.04 -3.17
CA ASP A 38 -10.45 -2.06 -4.42
C ASP A 38 -11.47 -0.91 -4.40
N LEU A 39 -11.43 -0.05 -5.42
CA LEU A 39 -12.28 1.12 -5.56
C LEU A 39 -13.73 0.78 -5.92
N ARG A 40 -13.97 -0.38 -6.53
CA ARG A 40 -15.30 -0.83 -6.94
C ARG A 40 -16.02 -1.48 -5.78
N ALA A 41 -15.26 -2.19 -4.93
CA ALA A 41 -15.79 -2.86 -3.74
C ALA A 41 -15.80 -1.98 -2.49
N ASP A 42 -15.12 -0.81 -2.52
CA ASP A 42 -15.01 0.13 -1.40
C ASP A 42 -14.47 -0.54 -0.11
N GLN A 43 -13.48 -1.42 -0.29
CA GLN A 43 -12.92 -2.22 0.79
C GLN A 43 -11.41 -2.42 0.65
N GLU A 44 -10.78 -2.75 1.78
CA GLU A 44 -9.43 -3.30 1.82
C GLU A 44 -9.43 -4.73 1.31
N LEU A 45 -8.50 -5.03 0.39
CA LEU A 45 -8.27 -6.37 -0.12
C LEU A 45 -7.22 -7.11 0.72
N VAL A 46 -6.09 -6.45 0.99
CA VAL A 46 -4.92 -7.07 1.62
C VAL A 46 -4.16 -6.04 2.46
N MET A 47 -3.67 -6.48 3.61
CA MET A 47 -2.65 -5.78 4.39
C MET A 47 -1.35 -6.57 4.35
N TYR A 48 -0.28 -5.93 3.89
CA TYR A 48 1.07 -6.44 3.93
C TYR A 48 1.78 -5.89 5.16
N SER A 49 2.25 -6.80 6.00
CA SER A 49 3.06 -6.51 7.18
C SER A 49 4.09 -7.63 7.34
N HIS A 50 5.17 -7.37 8.06
CA HIS A 50 6.18 -8.37 8.32
C HIS A 50 6.87 -8.06 9.65
N ASP A 51 7.23 -9.10 10.41
CA ASP A 51 7.72 -8.93 11.80
C ASP A 51 9.05 -8.16 11.89
N ASN A 52 9.84 -8.17 10.81
CA ASN A 52 11.08 -7.40 10.72
C ASN A 52 10.89 -5.97 10.19
N ILE A 53 9.67 -5.62 9.75
CA ILE A 53 9.34 -4.27 9.31
C ILE A 53 8.93 -3.45 10.52
N ILE A 54 9.90 -2.71 11.05
CA ILE A 54 9.69 -1.76 12.14
C ILE A 54 9.74 -0.30 11.67
N CYS A 55 10.05 -0.07 10.39
CA CYS A 55 10.21 1.26 9.82
C CYS A 55 9.00 1.64 8.96
N GLY A 56 8.76 2.95 8.84
CA GLY A 56 7.70 3.46 7.97
C GLY A 56 7.96 3.19 6.49
N ILE A 57 6.89 2.85 5.76
CA ILE A 57 6.95 2.73 4.31
C ILE A 57 6.96 4.13 3.71
N THR A 58 7.98 4.43 2.92
CA THR A 58 8.21 5.77 2.32
C THR A 58 7.76 5.85 0.87
N SER A 59 7.70 4.71 0.16
CA SER A 59 7.29 4.67 -1.24
C SER A 59 6.70 3.30 -1.60
N VAL A 60 5.76 3.28 -2.53
CA VAL A 60 5.13 2.06 -3.06
C VAL A 60 5.02 2.12 -4.58
N ALA A 61 5.26 1.00 -5.27
CA ALA A 61 5.18 0.92 -6.73
C ALA A 61 4.73 -0.45 -7.22
N PHE A 62 3.77 -0.49 -8.13
CA PHE A 62 3.37 -1.73 -8.81
C PHE A 62 4.28 -2.06 -10.00
N SER A 63 4.52 -3.34 -10.23
CA SER A 63 5.02 -3.81 -11.52
C SER A 63 3.99 -3.53 -12.62
N LYS A 64 4.44 -3.40 -13.88
CA LYS A 64 3.52 -3.19 -15.01
C LYS A 64 2.48 -4.31 -15.16
N SER A 65 2.81 -5.53 -14.75
CA SER A 65 1.88 -6.66 -14.75
C SER A 65 0.90 -6.63 -13.58
N GLY A 66 1.16 -5.81 -12.56
CA GLY A 66 0.40 -5.79 -11.30
C GLY A 66 0.70 -6.97 -10.38
N ARG A 67 1.64 -7.85 -10.74
CA ARG A 67 1.97 -9.05 -9.95
C ARG A 67 2.74 -8.73 -8.68
N LEU A 68 3.51 -7.64 -8.67
CA LEU A 68 4.41 -7.29 -7.57
C LEU A 68 4.08 -5.88 -7.10
N LEU A 69 4.06 -5.71 -5.79
CA LEU A 69 4.10 -4.40 -5.13
C LEU A 69 5.47 -4.26 -4.47
N LEU A 70 6.23 -3.25 -4.90
CA LEU A 70 7.46 -2.84 -4.23
C LEU A 70 7.12 -1.83 -3.15
N ALA A 71 7.62 -2.06 -1.94
CA ALA A 71 7.55 -1.11 -0.84
C ALA A 71 8.97 -0.74 -0.39
N VAL A 72 9.21 0.55 -0.17
CA VAL A 72 10.53 1.09 0.17
C VAL A 72 10.54 1.66 1.56
N LEU A 73 11.57 1.32 2.33
CA LEU A 73 11.84 1.77 3.68
C LEU A 73 13.21 2.47 3.71
N PRO A 74 13.52 3.26 4.76
CA PRO A 74 14.79 3.98 4.85
C PRO A 74 16.04 3.10 4.63
N ASP A 75 15.99 1.84 5.07
CA ASP A 75 17.14 0.93 5.05
C ASP A 75 16.99 -0.29 4.12
N LEU A 76 15.81 -0.52 3.51
CA LEU A 76 15.53 -1.74 2.75
C LEU A 76 14.38 -1.58 1.73
N TYR A 77 14.37 -2.42 0.70
CA TYR A 77 13.26 -2.59 -0.25
C TYR A 77 12.63 -3.97 -0.05
N LEU A 78 11.31 -4.04 -0.13
CA LEU A 78 10.56 -5.29 0.04
C LEU A 78 9.64 -5.52 -1.15
N PHE A 79 9.54 -6.79 -1.54
CA PHE A 79 8.57 -7.25 -2.52
C PHE A 79 7.39 -7.86 -1.77
N CYS A 80 6.20 -7.32 -2.02
CA CYS A 80 4.94 -7.87 -1.57
C CYS A 80 4.29 -8.61 -2.74
N GLU A 81 3.99 -9.89 -2.53
CA GLU A 81 3.29 -10.78 -3.47
C GLU A 81 1.90 -11.15 -2.94
#